data_AF-U4KKZ5-F1
#
_entry.id   AF-U4KKZ5-F1
#
_cell.length_a   1.000
_cell.length_b   1.000
_cell.length_c   1.000
_cell.angle_alpha   90.00
_cell.angle_beta   90.00
_cell.angle_gamma   90.00
#
_symmetry.space_group_name_H-M   'P 1'
#
loop_
_entity.id
_entity.type
_entity.pdbx_description
1 polymer ?
#
loop_
_entity_poly.entity_id
_entity_poly.type
_entity_poly.pdbx_seq_one_letter_code
_entity_poly.pdbx_strand_id
1 'polypeptide(L)'
;MKKPMIKIVYAYENKEDYIIRKEMIDYLNNRIDDILEKLKKNFYLIELPEAIVYTTYDLATNIFSDNRIPAFTRNGVIYIEPLEVYWLNYYEKLFKKKEFITSYYKNSIKEEILTILTHEMTHDSELFVDMPWDSDIWFEEGFCFYMPRKYLLSEAQYEEVVKIEKEKIINSKLKIGDESISMFGADSYDKESNLTLELLYAQAFLTVNQIMSYYKDDLIEPFKLYHEWFNEGMKEPLIRKFKHCFK
;
A
#
# COMPACT_ATOMS: atom_id res chain seq x y z
N MET A 1 -3.86 -29.90 -12.40
CA MET A 1 -3.74 -28.53 -12.96
C MET A 1 -2.45 -27.93 -12.42
N LYS A 2 -1.61 -27.29 -13.25
CA LYS A 2 -0.42 -26.57 -12.74
C LYS A 2 -0.93 -25.40 -11.88
N LYS A 3 -0.38 -25.23 -10.67
CA LYS A 3 -0.64 -24.05 -9.83
C LYS A 3 -0.31 -22.81 -10.67
N PRO A 4 -1.20 -21.80 -10.78
CA PRO A 4 -0.83 -20.55 -11.44
C PRO A 4 0.40 -20.00 -10.72
N MET A 5 1.44 -19.69 -11.50
CA MET A 5 2.74 -19.24 -11.01
C MET A 5 2.92 -17.81 -11.52
N ILE A 6 3.12 -16.88 -10.59
CA ILE A 6 3.44 -15.49 -10.90
C ILE A 6 4.73 -15.48 -11.72
N LYS A 7 4.72 -14.81 -12.88
CA LYS A 7 5.92 -14.66 -13.70
C LYS A 7 6.81 -13.58 -13.09
N ILE A 8 8.10 -13.87 -12.95
CA ILE A 8 9.08 -12.85 -12.57
C ILE A 8 9.73 -12.30 -13.82
N VAL A 9 9.63 -10.98 -14.01
CA VAL A 9 10.17 -10.25 -15.15
C VAL A 9 11.20 -9.24 -14.65
N TYR A 10 12.36 -9.22 -15.31
CA TYR A 10 13.42 -8.25 -15.05
C TYR A 10 13.50 -7.29 -16.22
N ALA A 11 13.09 -6.03 -16.00
CA ALA A 11 13.06 -4.99 -17.04
C ALA A 11 14.12 -3.93 -16.72
N TYR A 12 15.28 -4.05 -17.34
CA TYR A 12 16.42 -3.15 -17.12
C TYR A 12 17.08 -2.79 -18.45
N GLU A 13 17.56 -1.55 -18.57
CA GLU A 13 18.25 -1.08 -19.78
C GLU A 13 19.66 -1.67 -19.91
N ASN A 14 20.28 -1.97 -18.78
CA ASN A 14 21.62 -2.55 -18.70
C ASN A 14 21.72 -3.61 -17.59
N LYS A 15 22.79 -4.39 -17.61
CA LYS A 15 22.99 -5.50 -16.67
C LYS A 15 23.32 -5.01 -15.27
N GLU A 16 24.03 -3.88 -15.18
CA GLU A 16 24.47 -3.27 -13.94
C GLU A 16 23.27 -2.88 -13.07
N ASP A 17 22.20 -2.37 -13.69
CA ASP A 17 20.95 -2.05 -13.02
C ASP A 17 20.29 -3.26 -12.36
N TYR A 18 20.32 -4.43 -13.01
CA TYR A 18 19.86 -5.68 -12.40
C TYR A 18 20.77 -6.10 -11.24
N ILE A 19 22.10 -6.05 -11.43
CA ILE A 19 23.07 -6.52 -10.44
C ILE A 19 22.90 -5.78 -9.10
N ILE A 20 22.77 -4.45 -9.12
CA ILE A 20 22.65 -3.66 -7.89
C ILE A 20 21.33 -3.90 -7.14
N ARG A 21 20.31 -4.41 -7.83
CA ARG A 21 18.98 -4.72 -7.27
C ARG A 21 18.82 -6.17 -6.86
N LYS A 22 19.73 -7.05 -7.30
CA LYS A 22 19.62 -8.50 -7.16
C LYS A 22 19.42 -8.96 -5.71
N GLU A 23 20.11 -8.37 -4.74
CA GLU A 23 19.95 -8.75 -3.32
C GLU A 23 18.51 -8.55 -2.86
N MET A 24 17.93 -7.38 -3.15
CA MET A 24 16.57 -7.07 -2.73
C MET A 24 15.52 -7.88 -3.51
N ILE A 25 15.75 -8.08 -4.81
CA ILE A 25 14.93 -8.99 -5.64
C ILE A 25 14.92 -10.42 -5.06
N ASP A 26 16.09 -10.95 -4.70
CA ASP A 26 16.21 -12.29 -4.12
C ASP A 26 15.48 -12.35 -2.77
N TYR A 27 15.60 -11.31 -1.93
CA TYR A 27 14.85 -11.18 -0.69
C TYR A 27 13.34 -11.21 -0.92
N LEU A 28 12.81 -10.39 -1.85
CA LEU A 28 11.38 -10.33 -2.16
C LEU A 28 10.87 -11.67 -2.71
N ASN A 29 11.56 -12.24 -3.71
CA ASN A 29 11.18 -13.49 -4.35
C ASN A 29 11.09 -14.66 -3.35
N ASN A 30 12.01 -14.73 -2.38
CA ASN A 30 11.99 -15.75 -1.33
C ASN A 30 10.80 -15.63 -0.36
N ARG A 31 10.06 -14.52 -0.41
CA ARG A 31 8.91 -14.25 0.47
C ARG A 31 7.56 -14.33 -0.25
N ILE A 32 7.54 -14.37 -1.59
CA ILE A 32 6.29 -14.39 -2.37
C ILE A 32 5.36 -15.52 -1.94
N ASP A 33 5.86 -16.74 -1.79
CA ASP A 33 5.00 -17.87 -1.41
C ASP A 33 4.38 -17.69 -0.01
N ASP A 34 5.15 -17.22 0.98
CA ASP A 34 4.65 -16.87 2.34
C ASP A 34 3.60 -15.76 2.29
N ILE A 35 3.84 -14.73 1.48
CA ILE A 35 2.90 -13.63 1.25
C ILE A 35 1.59 -14.17 0.68
N LEU A 36 1.64 -14.94 -0.40
CA LEU A 36 0.45 -15.45 -1.08
C LEU A 36 -0.35 -16.40 -0.19
N GLU A 37 0.31 -17.21 0.63
CA GLU A 37 -0.38 -18.07 1.60
C GLU A 37 -1.13 -17.22 2.64
N LYS A 38 -0.52 -16.15 3.14
CA LYS A 38 -1.17 -15.23 4.07
C LYS A 38 -2.32 -14.44 3.44
N LEU A 39 -2.16 -13.93 2.22
CA LEU A 39 -3.22 -13.21 1.53
C LEU A 39 -4.39 -14.14 1.18
N LYS A 40 -4.12 -15.37 0.70
CA LYS A 40 -5.18 -16.36 0.45
C LYS A 40 -5.97 -16.72 1.70
N LYS A 41 -5.25 -16.99 2.79
CA LYS A 41 -5.87 -17.43 4.04
C LYS A 41 -6.73 -16.34 4.68
N ASN A 42 -6.28 -15.09 4.62
CA ASN A 42 -6.91 -14.03 5.39
C ASN A 42 -7.76 -13.07 4.52
N PHE A 43 -7.56 -13.01 3.19
CA PHE A 43 -8.10 -11.93 2.32
C PHE A 43 -8.87 -12.41 1.10
N TYR A 44 -9.11 -13.71 0.95
CA TYR A 44 -9.80 -14.22 -0.24
C TYR A 44 -9.11 -13.77 -1.54
N LEU A 45 -7.77 -13.70 -1.55
CA LEU A 45 -6.99 -13.51 -2.78
C LEU A 45 -7.10 -14.77 -3.65
N ILE A 46 -8.13 -14.82 -4.49
CA ILE A 46 -8.41 -15.97 -5.35
C ILE A 46 -7.58 -15.87 -6.62
N GLU A 47 -7.59 -14.71 -7.27
CA GLU A 47 -6.77 -14.42 -8.44
C GLU A 47 -5.38 -13.94 -8.00
N LEU A 48 -4.36 -14.38 -8.74
CA LEU A 48 -2.98 -13.97 -8.49
C LEU A 48 -2.58 -12.97 -9.57
N PRO A 49 -1.70 -12.01 -9.26
CA PRO A 49 -1.09 -11.20 -10.28
C PRO A 49 -0.38 -12.12 -11.29
N GLU A 50 -0.51 -11.80 -12.57
CA GLU A 50 0.09 -12.57 -13.65
C GLU A 50 1.62 -12.49 -13.63
N ALA A 51 2.14 -11.31 -13.25
CA ALA A 51 3.57 -11.05 -13.23
C ALA A 51 3.96 -9.96 -12.22
N ILE A 52 5.22 -10.05 -11.76
CA ILE A 52 5.94 -8.97 -11.09
C ILE A 52 7.09 -8.54 -12.00
N VAL A 53 7.11 -7.27 -12.34
CA VAL A 53 8.15 -6.61 -13.14
C VAL A 53 9.03 -5.81 -12.20
N TYR A 54 10.23 -6.34 -11.93
CA TYR A 54 11.27 -5.59 -11.28
C TYR A 54 11.94 -4.67 -12.30
N THR A 55 11.97 -3.38 -12.02
CA THR A 55 12.39 -2.35 -12.98
C THR A 55 13.08 -1.18 -12.29
N THR A 56 13.61 -0.23 -13.07
CA THR A 56 14.10 1.04 -12.54
C THR A 56 12.95 2.03 -12.30
N TYR A 57 13.17 3.02 -11.44
CA TYR A 57 12.26 4.18 -11.28
C TYR A 57 11.88 4.79 -12.64
N ASP A 58 12.87 5.15 -13.48
CA ASP A 58 12.59 5.87 -14.72
C ASP A 58 11.74 5.05 -15.70
N LEU A 59 11.98 3.75 -15.80
CA LEU A 59 11.15 2.85 -16.60
C LEU A 59 9.74 2.71 -16.01
N ALA A 60 9.60 2.59 -14.69
CA ALA A 60 8.31 2.47 -14.03
C ALA A 60 7.44 3.73 -14.24
N THR A 61 8.01 4.91 -14.05
CA THR A 61 7.26 6.16 -13.93
C THR A 61 7.20 7.00 -15.20
N ASN A 62 8.05 6.71 -16.21
CA ASN A 62 8.06 7.47 -17.46
C ASN A 62 7.85 6.62 -18.73
N ILE A 63 7.94 5.29 -18.63
CA ILE A 63 7.81 4.38 -19.79
C ILE A 63 6.61 3.43 -19.63
N PHE A 64 6.49 2.76 -18.48
CA PHE A 64 5.40 1.80 -18.23
C PHE A 64 4.11 2.46 -17.71
N SER A 65 4.24 3.63 -17.09
CA SER A 65 3.14 4.44 -16.59
C SER A 65 3.54 5.91 -16.52
N ASP A 66 2.58 6.77 -16.15
CA ASP A 66 2.81 8.15 -15.73
C ASP A 66 2.71 8.29 -14.18
N ASN A 67 2.74 7.17 -13.45
CA ASN A 67 2.62 7.15 -12.00
C ASN A 67 3.88 7.73 -11.36
N ARG A 68 3.70 8.56 -10.32
CA ARG A 68 4.81 9.24 -9.65
C ARG A 68 5.56 8.39 -8.63
N ILE A 69 4.98 7.24 -8.26
CA ILE A 69 5.55 6.26 -7.34
C ILE A 69 5.88 5.02 -8.18
N PRO A 70 7.11 4.48 -8.10
CA PRO A 70 7.54 3.33 -8.90
C PRO A 70 7.10 2.00 -8.27
N ALA A 71 5.84 1.94 -7.87
CA ALA A 71 5.14 0.78 -7.36
C ALA A 71 3.68 0.95 -7.76
N PHE A 72 3.17 0.07 -8.63
CA PHE A 72 1.77 0.08 -9.06
C PHE A 72 1.38 -1.23 -9.73
N THR A 73 0.08 -1.48 -9.77
CA THR A 73 -0.53 -2.61 -10.47
C THR A 73 -1.29 -2.13 -11.70
N ARG A 74 -1.13 -2.85 -12.82
CA ARG A 74 -1.86 -2.56 -14.07
C ARG A 74 -2.15 -3.85 -14.82
N ASN A 75 -3.42 -4.12 -15.08
CA ASN A 75 -3.88 -5.30 -15.85
C ASN A 75 -3.28 -6.61 -15.29
N GLY A 76 -3.31 -6.80 -13.96
CA GLY A 76 -2.75 -7.98 -13.31
C GLY A 76 -1.22 -8.06 -13.29
N VAL A 77 -0.51 -6.97 -13.65
CA VAL A 77 0.95 -6.91 -13.61
C VAL A 77 1.40 -5.85 -12.60
N ILE A 78 2.23 -6.27 -11.65
CA ILE A 78 2.84 -5.38 -10.65
C ILE A 78 4.18 -4.88 -11.19
N TYR A 79 4.41 -3.57 -11.11
CA TYR A 79 5.69 -2.95 -11.44
C TYR A 79 6.29 -2.40 -10.15
N ILE A 80 7.56 -2.68 -9.87
CA ILE A 80 8.21 -2.18 -8.66
C ILE A 80 9.70 -1.88 -8.88
N GLU A 81 10.17 -0.77 -8.31
CA GLU A 81 11.59 -0.45 -8.11
C GLU A 81 12.07 -1.08 -6.80
N PRO A 82 12.93 -2.11 -6.81
CA PRO A 82 13.37 -2.78 -5.58
C PRO A 82 14.62 -2.15 -4.94
N LEU A 83 15.20 -1.07 -5.48
CA LEU A 83 16.46 -0.52 -4.97
C LEU A 83 16.26 0.24 -3.65
N GLU A 84 16.82 -0.27 -2.55
CA GLU A 84 16.69 0.31 -1.20
C GLU A 84 17.12 1.80 -1.13
N VAL A 85 18.25 2.15 -1.75
CA VAL A 85 18.77 3.52 -1.73
C VAL A 85 17.84 4.51 -2.45
N TYR A 86 17.06 4.05 -3.44
CA TYR A 86 16.05 4.88 -4.08
C TYR A 86 14.97 5.28 -3.05
N TRP A 87 14.39 4.29 -2.36
CA TRP A 87 13.31 4.52 -1.38
C TRP A 87 13.78 5.34 -0.18
N LEU A 88 14.99 5.08 0.32
CA LEU A 88 15.58 5.91 1.38
C LEU A 88 15.67 7.38 0.95
N ASN A 89 16.20 7.65 -0.24
CA ASN A 89 16.29 9.01 -0.78
C ASN A 89 14.91 9.64 -1.00
N TYR A 90 13.93 8.85 -1.46
CA TYR A 90 12.54 9.26 -1.63
C TYR A 90 11.95 9.77 -0.30
N TYR A 91 12.00 8.95 0.76
CA TYR A 91 11.47 9.33 2.07
C TYR A 91 12.27 10.46 2.73
N GLU A 92 13.61 10.48 2.61
CA GLU A 92 14.43 11.59 3.13
C GLU A 92 14.05 12.93 2.49
N LYS A 93 13.77 12.93 1.18
CA LYS A 93 13.35 14.12 0.43
C LYS A 93 11.94 14.56 0.83
N LEU A 94 10.98 13.63 0.89
CA LEU A 94 9.59 13.91 1.28
C LEU A 94 9.52 14.58 2.65
N PHE A 95 10.23 14.02 3.63
CA PHE A 95 10.15 14.47 5.02
C PHE A 95 11.24 15.47 5.41
N LYS A 96 11.95 16.06 4.43
CA LYS A 96 13.00 17.08 4.64
C LYS A 96 14.01 16.66 5.72
N LYS A 97 14.42 15.40 5.71
CA LYS A 97 15.39 14.81 6.65
C LYS A 97 15.02 14.92 8.14
N LYS A 98 13.74 14.83 8.49
CA LYS A 98 13.31 14.67 9.90
C LYS A 98 13.89 13.37 10.47
N GLU A 99 14.81 13.51 11.42
CA GLU A 99 15.70 12.43 11.89
C GLU A 99 14.94 11.16 12.29
N PHE A 100 13.86 11.30 13.07
CA PHE A 100 13.11 10.14 13.57
C PHE A 100 12.43 9.35 12.44
N ILE A 101 11.91 10.02 11.40
CA ILE A 101 11.30 9.36 10.22
C ILE A 101 12.39 8.68 9.39
N THR A 102 13.48 9.41 9.13
CA THR A 102 14.57 8.87 8.31
C THR A 102 15.31 7.72 8.98
N SER A 103 15.40 7.73 10.32
CA SER A 103 16.03 6.66 11.09
C SER A 103 15.19 5.39 11.05
N TYR A 104 13.86 5.51 11.13
CA TYR A 104 12.95 4.38 10.94
C TYR A 104 13.21 3.72 9.59
N TYR A 105 13.08 4.46 8.48
CA TYR A 105 13.24 3.88 7.14
C TYR A 105 14.62 3.29 6.92
N LYS A 106 15.69 3.85 7.48
CA LYS A 106 17.04 3.25 7.42
C LYS A 106 17.11 1.85 8.04
N ASN A 107 16.31 1.59 9.06
CA ASN A 107 16.29 0.31 9.76
C ASN A 107 15.26 -0.68 9.20
N SER A 108 14.24 -0.20 8.49
CA SER A 108 13.09 -1.01 8.03
C SER A 108 12.86 -0.99 6.52
N ILE A 109 13.82 -0.49 5.71
CA ILE A 109 13.58 -0.29 4.28
C ILE A 109 13.23 -1.58 3.52
N LYS A 110 13.82 -2.71 3.92
CA LYS A 110 13.55 -4.00 3.28
C LYS A 110 12.11 -4.43 3.54
N GLU A 111 11.67 -4.30 4.79
CA GLU A 111 10.30 -4.56 5.22
C GLU A 111 9.32 -3.59 4.55
N GLU A 112 9.66 -2.30 4.43
CA GLU A 112 8.81 -1.31 3.75
C GLU A 112 8.57 -1.70 2.29
N ILE A 113 9.63 -2.00 1.53
CA ILE A 113 9.51 -2.42 0.12
C ILE A 113 8.74 -3.74 0.00
N LEU A 114 8.93 -4.68 0.93
CA LEU A 114 8.13 -5.90 0.99
C LEU A 114 6.65 -5.60 1.22
N THR A 115 6.34 -4.65 2.12
CA THR A 115 4.96 -4.23 2.36
C THR A 115 4.36 -3.51 1.16
N ILE A 116 5.15 -2.73 0.41
CA ILE A 116 4.71 -2.07 -0.83
C ILE A 116 4.41 -3.12 -1.91
N LEU A 117 5.29 -4.10 -2.12
CA LEU A 117 5.01 -5.19 -3.06
C LEU A 117 3.72 -5.94 -2.69
N THR A 118 3.52 -6.20 -1.40
CA THR A 118 2.33 -6.92 -0.93
C THR A 118 1.08 -6.06 -0.99
N HIS A 119 1.20 -4.75 -0.80
CA HIS A 119 0.12 -3.78 -1.00
C HIS A 119 -0.42 -3.91 -2.42
N GLU A 120 0.46 -3.90 -3.43
CA GLU A 120 0.09 -4.10 -4.82
C GLU A 120 -0.61 -5.45 -5.06
N MET A 121 -0.13 -6.53 -4.44
CA MET A 121 -0.80 -7.84 -4.49
C MET A 121 -2.17 -7.86 -3.80
N THR A 122 -2.44 -6.93 -2.89
CA THR A 122 -3.67 -6.90 -2.10
C THR A 122 -4.82 -6.26 -2.88
N HIS A 123 -4.55 -5.41 -3.88
CA HIS A 123 -5.58 -4.85 -4.75
C HIS A 123 -6.38 -5.93 -5.50
N ASP A 124 -5.78 -7.07 -5.83
CA ASP A 124 -6.46 -8.21 -6.49
C ASP A 124 -7.40 -9.01 -5.55
N SER A 125 -7.64 -8.53 -4.33
CA SER A 125 -8.51 -9.16 -3.34
C SER A 125 -10.00 -9.05 -3.71
N GLU A 126 -10.72 -10.17 -3.73
CA GLU A 126 -12.17 -10.28 -3.99
C GLU A 126 -13.05 -9.57 -2.94
N LEU A 127 -12.44 -9.11 -1.85
CA LEU A 127 -13.13 -8.29 -0.85
C LEU A 127 -13.41 -6.87 -1.36
N PHE A 128 -12.62 -6.37 -2.32
CA PHE A 128 -12.83 -5.03 -2.88
C PHE A 128 -13.86 -5.07 -4.01
N VAL A 129 -14.55 -3.95 -4.21
CA VAL A 129 -15.50 -3.78 -5.32
C VAL A 129 -14.85 -2.92 -6.38
N ASP A 130 -15.20 -3.13 -7.64
CA ASP A 130 -14.74 -2.27 -8.75
C ASP A 130 -15.35 -0.87 -8.61
N MET A 131 -14.63 0.02 -7.94
CA MET A 131 -15.10 1.38 -7.70
C MET A 131 -14.91 2.28 -8.93
N PRO A 132 -15.82 3.24 -9.18
CA PRO A 132 -15.59 4.28 -10.17
C PRO A 132 -14.36 5.11 -9.81
N TRP A 133 -13.71 5.69 -10.82
CA TRP A 133 -12.50 6.51 -10.65
C TRP A 133 -12.67 7.62 -9.59
N ASP A 134 -13.81 8.30 -9.49
CA ASP A 134 -13.99 9.44 -8.57
C ASP A 134 -14.47 9.07 -7.14
N SER A 135 -14.12 7.88 -6.64
CA SER A 135 -14.68 7.32 -5.39
C SER A 135 -13.78 7.46 -4.14
N ASP A 136 -14.34 7.16 -2.96
CA ASP A 136 -13.65 7.10 -1.65
C ASP A 136 -12.65 5.92 -1.60
N ILE A 137 -11.50 6.03 -2.27
CA ILE A 137 -10.50 4.94 -2.36
C ILE A 137 -9.76 4.64 -1.05
N TRP A 138 -9.84 5.53 -0.06
CA TRP A 138 -9.09 5.43 1.19
C TRP A 138 -9.27 4.10 1.92
N PHE A 139 -10.43 3.46 1.80
CA PHE A 139 -10.70 2.19 2.48
C PHE A 139 -9.87 1.08 1.85
N GLU A 140 -9.87 0.99 0.53
CA GLU A 140 -9.07 0.03 -0.21
C GLU A 140 -7.57 0.25 0.03
N GLU A 141 -7.10 1.47 -0.18
CA GLU A 141 -5.69 1.84 0.04
C GLU A 141 -5.24 1.59 1.48
N GLY A 142 -6.10 1.95 2.45
CA GLY A 142 -5.85 1.74 3.87
C GLY A 142 -5.76 0.26 4.23
N PHE A 143 -6.62 -0.58 3.66
CA PHE A 143 -6.54 -2.04 3.84
C PHE A 143 -5.32 -2.63 3.14
N CYS A 144 -5.00 -2.19 1.92
CA CYS A 144 -3.82 -2.63 1.18
C CYS A 144 -2.52 -2.30 1.93
N PHE A 145 -2.48 -1.28 2.79
CA PHE A 145 -1.38 -1.08 3.74
C PHE A 145 -1.52 -1.84 5.06
N TYR A 146 -2.71 -1.81 5.68
CA TYR A 146 -2.96 -2.47 6.97
C TYR A 146 -2.56 -3.94 6.91
N MET A 147 -2.81 -4.56 5.77
CA MET A 147 -2.69 -5.98 5.60
C MET A 147 -1.28 -6.55 5.55
N PRO A 148 -0.43 -6.12 4.61
CA PRO A 148 0.98 -6.46 4.64
C PRO A 148 1.59 -6.20 6.02
N ARG A 149 1.27 -5.05 6.62
CA ARG A 149 1.86 -4.63 7.89
C ARG A 149 1.45 -5.54 9.03
N LYS A 150 0.18 -5.90 9.15
CA LYS A 150 -0.35 -6.71 10.26
C LYS A 150 0.13 -8.17 10.21
N TYR A 151 0.31 -8.75 9.02
CA TYR A 151 0.54 -10.20 8.87
C TYR A 151 1.95 -10.58 8.41
N LEU A 152 2.74 -9.63 7.89
CA LEU A 152 4.13 -9.89 7.51
C LEU A 152 5.13 -9.42 8.56
N LEU A 153 4.80 -8.36 9.31
CA LEU A 153 5.68 -7.80 10.31
C LEU A 153 5.51 -8.50 11.66
N SER A 154 6.56 -8.47 12.47
CA SER A 154 6.44 -8.77 13.90
C SER A 154 5.59 -7.72 14.60
N GLU A 155 5.05 -8.06 15.78
CA GLU A 155 4.27 -7.12 16.60
C GLU A 155 5.05 -5.82 16.89
N ALA A 156 6.33 -5.92 17.24
CA ALA A 156 7.19 -4.75 17.49
C ALA A 156 7.36 -3.87 16.23
N GLN A 157 7.58 -4.49 15.06
CA GLN A 157 7.68 -3.76 13.78
C GLN A 157 6.34 -3.10 13.42
N TYR A 158 5.22 -3.79 13.64
CA TYR A 158 3.89 -3.25 13.39
C TYR A 158 3.60 -2.03 14.28
N GLU A 159 3.90 -2.13 15.58
CA GLU A 159 3.77 -1.01 16.52
C GLU A 159 4.64 0.19 16.12
N GLU A 160 5.86 -0.07 15.65
CA GLU A 160 6.77 0.96 15.15
C GLU A 160 6.22 1.66 13.91
N VAL A 161 5.67 0.91 12.94
CA VAL A 161 4.98 1.48 11.76
C VAL A 161 3.83 2.37 12.20
N VAL A 162 2.93 1.87 13.07
CA VAL A 162 1.78 2.65 13.57
C VAL A 162 2.24 3.96 14.23
N LYS A 163 3.32 3.91 14.99
CA LYS A 163 3.91 5.11 15.60
C LYS A 163 4.43 6.08 14.54
N ILE A 164 5.19 5.59 13.56
CA ILE A 164 5.78 6.45 12.51
C ILE A 164 4.71 7.09 11.63
N GLU A 165 3.67 6.35 11.27
CA GLU A 165 2.55 6.89 10.49
C GLU A 165 1.81 8.02 11.24
N LYS A 166 1.58 7.84 12.56
CA LYS A 166 1.01 8.91 13.41
C LYS A 166 1.90 10.15 13.43
N GLU A 167 3.20 9.95 13.56
CA GLU A 167 4.16 11.05 13.58
C GLU A 167 4.23 11.80 12.24
N LYS A 168 4.11 11.12 11.09
CA LYS A 168 4.04 11.78 9.78
C LYS A 168 2.89 12.81 9.76
N ILE A 169 1.70 12.41 10.20
CA ILE A 169 0.51 13.27 10.27
C ILE A 169 0.76 14.45 11.21
N ILE A 170 1.16 14.20 12.47
CA ILE A 170 1.40 15.24 13.48
C ILE A 170 2.42 16.28 12.99
N ASN A 171 3.51 15.82 12.39
CA ASN A 171 4.62 16.68 11.99
C ASN A 171 4.39 17.39 10.64
N SER A 172 3.37 17.01 9.87
CA SER A 172 3.09 17.61 8.55
C SER A 172 2.49 19.02 8.65
N LYS A 173 1.87 19.36 9.79
CA LYS A 173 1.01 20.56 9.97
C LYS A 173 -0.18 20.62 8.99
N LEU A 174 -0.43 19.58 8.21
CA LEU A 174 -1.64 19.46 7.40
C LEU A 174 -2.81 19.20 8.34
N LYS A 175 -3.91 19.94 8.14
CA LYS A 175 -5.16 19.70 8.87
C LYS A 175 -5.84 18.49 8.25
N ILE A 176 -5.52 17.34 8.80
CA ILE A 176 -6.07 16.06 8.43
C ILE A 176 -7.09 15.67 9.52
N GLY A 177 -8.32 15.33 9.13
CA GLY A 177 -9.45 15.04 10.04
C GLY A 177 -10.51 14.15 9.37
N ASP A 178 -11.59 13.86 10.08
CA ASP A 178 -12.60 12.86 9.65
C ASP A 178 -13.22 13.15 8.28
N GLU A 179 -13.36 14.42 7.90
CA GLU A 179 -13.87 14.82 6.57
C GLU A 179 -12.77 14.81 5.49
N SER A 180 -11.48 14.85 5.86
CA SER A 180 -10.38 14.89 4.89
C SER A 180 -10.06 13.52 4.29
N ILE A 181 -10.37 12.43 4.98
CA ILE A 181 -10.08 11.09 4.44
C ILE A 181 -10.98 10.77 3.24
N SER A 182 -12.21 11.29 3.23
CA SER A 182 -13.13 11.24 2.08
C SER A 182 -12.71 12.17 0.94
N MET A 183 -11.62 12.94 1.09
CA MET A 183 -10.99 13.64 -0.03
C MET A 183 -9.91 12.79 -0.71
N PHE A 184 -9.56 11.64 -0.13
CA PHE A 184 -8.66 10.70 -0.77
C PHE A 184 -9.44 9.84 -1.77
N GLY A 185 -9.47 10.34 -3.01
CA GLY A 185 -10.05 9.71 -4.20
C GLY A 185 -9.02 9.63 -5.34
N ALA A 186 -9.37 9.08 -6.50
CA ALA A 186 -8.38 8.92 -7.57
C ALA A 186 -7.80 10.25 -8.08
N ASP A 187 -8.59 11.34 -8.00
CA ASP A 187 -8.13 12.70 -8.28
C ASP A 187 -6.90 13.13 -7.46
N SER A 188 -6.68 12.52 -6.28
CA SER A 188 -5.50 12.78 -5.45
C SER A 188 -4.21 12.40 -6.20
N TYR A 189 -4.24 11.37 -7.04
CA TYR A 189 -3.09 10.94 -7.82
C TYR A 189 -2.63 11.94 -8.88
N ASP A 190 -3.51 12.83 -9.33
CA ASP A 190 -3.18 13.85 -10.33
C ASP A 190 -2.93 15.23 -9.69
N LYS A 191 -3.68 15.58 -8.64
CA LYS A 191 -3.73 16.95 -8.12
C LYS A 191 -2.79 17.19 -6.95
N GLU A 192 -2.50 16.16 -6.16
CA GLU A 192 -1.81 16.33 -4.89
C GLU A 192 -0.28 16.23 -5.03
N SER A 193 0.45 16.81 -4.08
CA SER A 193 1.90 16.59 -4.01
C SER A 193 2.23 15.18 -3.49
N ASN A 194 3.41 14.62 -3.82
CA ASN A 194 3.82 13.31 -3.26
C ASN A 194 3.82 13.29 -1.72
N LEU A 195 4.12 14.43 -1.07
CA LEU A 195 4.02 14.54 0.38
C LEU A 195 2.56 14.45 0.86
N THR A 196 1.64 15.12 0.17
CA THR A 196 0.22 15.02 0.52
C THR A 196 -0.29 13.60 0.32
N LEU A 197 0.04 12.97 -0.81
CA LEU A 197 -0.36 11.58 -1.11
C LEU A 197 0.16 10.61 -0.06
N GLU A 198 1.44 10.70 0.33
CA GLU A 198 2.03 9.91 1.42
C GLU A 198 1.28 10.09 2.75
N LEU A 199 0.79 11.30 3.04
CA LEU A 199 0.03 11.57 4.25
C LEU A 199 -1.43 11.07 4.16
N LEU A 200 -2.03 11.04 2.97
CA LEU A 200 -3.33 10.43 2.75
C LEU A 200 -3.25 8.90 2.93
N TYR A 201 -2.20 8.25 2.43
CA TYR A 201 -1.91 6.83 2.73
C TYR A 201 -1.73 6.58 4.23
N ALA A 202 -0.94 7.41 4.91
CA ALA A 202 -0.75 7.32 6.35
C ALA A 202 -2.09 7.45 7.10
N GLN A 203 -2.94 8.41 6.71
CA GLN A 203 -4.26 8.59 7.30
C GLN A 203 -5.15 7.37 7.04
N ALA A 204 -5.23 6.91 5.80
CA ALA A 204 -6.03 5.74 5.39
C ALA A 204 -5.66 4.50 6.20
N PHE A 205 -4.36 4.19 6.30
CA PHE A 205 -3.86 3.08 7.10
C PHE A 205 -4.24 3.22 8.58
N LEU A 206 -4.07 4.40 9.18
CA LEU A 206 -4.41 4.61 10.60
C LEU A 206 -5.91 4.49 10.86
N THR A 207 -6.74 4.99 9.93
CA THR A 207 -8.20 4.89 9.99
C THR A 207 -8.64 3.43 9.90
N VAL A 208 -8.13 2.66 8.94
CA VAL A 208 -8.40 1.22 8.83
C VAL A 208 -7.90 0.47 10.05
N ASN A 209 -6.69 0.76 10.54
CA ASN A 209 -6.15 0.14 11.75
C ASN A 209 -7.08 0.34 12.97
N GLN A 210 -7.69 1.52 13.11
CA GLN A 210 -8.65 1.78 14.17
C GLN A 210 -9.97 1.02 13.97
N ILE A 211 -10.50 0.98 12.74
CA ILE A 211 -11.69 0.18 12.41
C ILE A 211 -11.43 -1.29 12.74
N MET A 212 -10.31 -1.85 12.29
CA MET A 212 -9.97 -3.25 12.56
C MET A 212 -9.76 -3.51 14.04
N SER A 213 -9.17 -2.57 14.79
CA SER A 213 -9.06 -2.69 16.25
C SER A 213 -10.43 -2.75 16.93
N TYR A 214 -11.40 -1.95 16.48
CA TYR A 214 -12.78 -1.97 16.98
C TYR A 214 -13.46 -3.32 16.73
N TYR A 215 -13.27 -3.88 15.54
CA TYR A 215 -13.79 -5.19 15.14
C TYR A 215 -12.91 -6.38 15.56
N LYS A 216 -11.86 -6.15 16.36
CA LYS A 216 -10.93 -7.19 16.84
C LYS A 216 -10.33 -8.02 15.69
N ASP A 217 -9.91 -7.32 14.64
CA ASP A 217 -9.33 -7.88 13.43
C ASP A 217 -10.30 -8.81 12.63
N ASP A 218 -11.62 -8.72 12.86
CA ASP A 218 -12.65 -9.40 12.06
C ASP A 218 -13.00 -8.58 10.80
N LEU A 219 -12.85 -9.21 9.63
CA LEU A 219 -13.07 -8.60 8.33
C LEU A 219 -14.53 -8.61 7.89
N ILE A 220 -15.36 -9.49 8.46
CA ILE A 220 -16.72 -9.74 7.96
C ILE A 220 -17.55 -8.45 8.03
N GLU A 221 -17.62 -7.83 9.21
CA GLU A 221 -18.49 -6.66 9.40
C GLU A 221 -17.97 -5.40 8.67
N PRO A 222 -16.67 -5.06 8.69
CA PRO A 222 -16.14 -3.96 7.89
C PRO A 222 -16.44 -4.08 6.40
N PHE A 223 -16.18 -5.24 5.79
CA PHE A 223 -16.41 -5.43 4.36
C PHE A 223 -17.89 -5.50 4.01
N LYS A 224 -18.73 -6.03 4.89
CA LYS A 224 -20.18 -5.95 4.73
C LYS A 224 -20.67 -4.50 4.67
N LEU A 225 -20.21 -3.63 5.59
CA LEU A 225 -20.58 -2.21 5.58
C LEU A 225 -20.08 -1.49 4.32
N TYR A 226 -18.88 -1.83 3.87
CA TYR A 226 -18.29 -1.33 2.63
C TYR A 226 -19.12 -1.73 1.40
N HIS A 227 -19.49 -3.01 1.28
CA HIS A 227 -20.34 -3.50 0.20
C HIS A 227 -21.76 -2.91 0.24
N GLU A 228 -22.35 -2.77 1.43
CA GLU A 228 -23.65 -2.10 1.60
C GLU A 228 -23.59 -0.65 1.13
N TRP A 229 -22.56 0.10 1.52
CA TRP A 229 -22.35 1.47 1.06
C TRP A 229 -22.25 1.57 -0.48
N PHE A 230 -21.50 0.67 -1.10
CA PHE A 230 -21.38 0.61 -2.56
C PHE A 230 -22.73 0.29 -3.22
N ASN A 231 -23.41 -0.75 -2.75
CA ASN A 231 -24.70 -1.20 -3.28
C ASN A 231 -25.84 -0.18 -3.08
N GLU A 232 -25.77 0.67 -2.06
CA GLU A 232 -26.69 1.80 -1.85
C GLU A 232 -26.44 2.97 -2.81
N GLY A 233 -25.39 2.88 -3.64
CA GLY A 233 -25.00 3.88 -4.63
C GLY A 233 -24.11 4.99 -4.07
N MET A 234 -23.37 4.72 -3.00
CA MET A 234 -22.38 5.66 -2.42
C MET A 234 -22.95 7.06 -2.12
N LYS A 235 -24.22 7.12 -1.67
CA LYS A 235 -24.98 8.38 -1.47
C LYS A 235 -24.40 9.32 -0.42
N GLU A 236 -23.60 8.79 0.50
CA GLU A 236 -22.87 9.53 1.50
C GLU A 236 -21.41 9.03 1.56
N PRO A 237 -20.46 9.81 2.12
CA PRO A 237 -19.08 9.34 2.28
C PRO A 237 -18.98 8.07 3.13
N LEU A 238 -18.12 7.13 2.73
CA LEU A 238 -18.01 5.79 3.35
C LEU A 238 -17.70 5.87 4.85
N ILE A 239 -16.89 6.85 5.27
CA ILE A 239 -16.51 7.06 6.68
C ILE A 239 -17.74 7.19 7.60
N ARG A 240 -18.90 7.61 7.07
CA ARG A 240 -20.14 7.68 7.84
C ARG A 240 -20.63 6.31 8.33
N LYS A 241 -20.41 5.25 7.55
CA LYS A 241 -20.73 3.86 7.97
C LYS A 241 -19.85 3.40 9.13
N PHE A 242 -18.69 4.02 9.35
CA PHE A 242 -17.72 3.64 10.38
C PHE A 242 -17.67 4.59 11.59
N LYS A 243 -18.52 5.61 11.67
CA LYS A 243 -18.49 6.63 12.75
C LYS A 243 -18.50 6.05 14.17
N HIS A 244 -19.12 4.88 14.37
CA HIS A 244 -19.15 4.22 15.68
C HIS A 244 -17.80 3.62 16.12
N CYS A 245 -16.85 3.44 15.19
CA CYS A 245 -15.50 2.92 15.47
C CYS A 245 -14.56 3.97 16.10
N PHE A 246 -14.96 5.25 16.08
CA PHE A 246 -14.14 6.38 16.49
C PHE A 246 -14.59 7.03 17.81
N LYS A 247 -15.47 6.35 18.57
CA LYS A 247 -16.04 6.85 19.83
C LYS A 247 -15.26 6.40 21.06
#